data_AF-A0A2I0SZP1-F1
#
_entry.id   AF-A0A2I0SZP1-F1
#
_cell.length_a   1.000
_cell.length_b   1.000
_cell.length_c   1.000
_cell.angle_alpha   90.00
_cell.angle_beta   90.00
_cell.angle_gamma   90.00
#
_symmetry.space_group_name_H-M   'P 1'
#
loop_
_entity.id
_entity.type
_entity.pdbx_description
1 polymer ?
#
loop_
_entity_poly.entity_id
_entity_poly.type
_entity_poly.pdbx_seq_one_letter_code
_entity_poly.pdbx_strand_id
1 'polypeptide(L)'
;MSPLPDGLLFSSRHGYNFVVVIPAGASNIDIRQRGYKGLISDDNYLALKNGQGKYLLNGHFIVSAVERDLMVKGSVLRYSGTGTAVESLQAFKPIQEPLTLEVLSVGKMTPPRVRYSFYLPKESKEDKSSYKKEGKTPPDLNNSVLSLSNRLDGGRPSYKRPSYKWAAGGWEACSVTCGDGLQKRSVACRDSYGQPAAECDAAQRPADVRLCGEPCPAWEAGPWSPCSKSCGRGFKRRALKCWVPSGRLLPRESCNFRRKPQELDFCTLRPC
;
A
#
# COMPACT_ATOMS: atom_id res chain seq x y z
N MET A 1 2.42 14.24 24.45
CA MET A 1 1.93 13.00 25.09
C MET A 1 0.45 13.12 25.32
N SER A 2 -0.33 12.30 24.63
CA SER A 2 -1.66 11.86 25.06
C SER A 2 -1.92 10.53 24.35
N PRO A 3 -1.96 9.38 25.04
CA PRO A 3 -2.45 8.14 24.46
C PRO A 3 -3.98 8.24 24.35
N LEU A 4 -4.54 7.89 23.19
CA LEU A 4 -5.98 7.64 23.07
C LEU A 4 -6.27 6.21 23.55
N PRO A 5 -7.47 5.95 24.11
CA PRO A 5 -7.70 4.86 25.04
C PRO A 5 -7.72 3.48 24.36
N ASP A 6 -7.03 2.53 24.99
CA ASP A 6 -7.28 1.10 24.83
C ASP A 6 -8.70 0.79 25.31
N GLY A 7 -9.58 0.34 24.41
CA GLY A 7 -10.82 -0.32 24.80
C GLY A 7 -12.00 -0.12 23.86
N LEU A 8 -12.28 -1.12 23.02
CA LEU A 8 -13.65 -1.53 22.73
C LEU A 8 -13.67 -3.05 22.51
N LEU A 9 -14.17 -3.75 23.54
CA LEU A 9 -14.55 -5.16 23.49
C LEU A 9 -15.79 -5.28 22.61
N PHE A 10 -15.63 -5.76 21.38
CA PHE A 10 -16.75 -6.11 20.52
C PHE A 10 -17.20 -7.54 20.84
N SER A 11 -18.46 -7.72 21.24
CA SER A 11 -19.14 -9.01 21.16
C SER A 11 -19.15 -9.40 19.68
N SER A 12 -18.45 -10.46 19.29
CA SER A 12 -18.45 -10.94 17.91
C SER A 12 -19.91 -11.16 17.45
N ARG A 13 -20.27 -10.71 16.25
CA ARG A 13 -21.46 -11.17 15.52
C ARG A 13 -20.99 -11.98 14.32
N HIS A 14 -21.75 -13.00 13.92
CA HIS A 14 -21.40 -13.73 12.69
C HIS A 14 -21.41 -12.76 11.50
N GLY A 15 -20.41 -12.88 10.64
CA GLY A 15 -20.22 -12.01 9.48
C GLY A 15 -19.15 -10.93 9.68
N TYR A 16 -19.28 -9.84 8.93
CA TYR A 16 -18.32 -8.74 8.92
C TYR A 16 -18.55 -7.78 10.07
N ASN A 17 -17.58 -7.69 10.97
CA ASN A 17 -17.59 -6.82 12.14
C ASN A 17 -16.65 -5.63 11.88
N PHE A 18 -17.17 -4.42 12.05
CA PHE A 18 -16.40 -3.19 11.91
C PHE A 18 -15.27 -3.10 12.95
N VAL A 19 -14.08 -2.66 12.53
CA VAL A 19 -12.95 -2.37 13.42
C VAL A 19 -12.61 -0.88 13.43
N VAL A 20 -12.21 -0.32 12.28
CA VAL A 20 -11.77 1.08 12.17
C VAL A 20 -11.82 1.56 10.72
N VAL A 21 -12.02 2.86 10.52
CA VAL A 21 -11.74 3.53 9.24
C VAL A 21 -10.35 4.14 9.28
N ILE A 22 -9.51 3.74 8.33
CA ILE A 22 -8.17 4.30 8.13
C ILE A 22 -8.32 5.45 7.13
N PRO A 23 -8.09 6.71 7.52
CA PRO A 23 -8.35 7.86 6.66
C PRO A 23 -7.30 8.01 5.55
N ALA A 24 -7.68 8.71 4.48
CA ALA A 24 -6.71 9.17 3.48
C ALA A 24 -5.58 9.99 4.16
N GLY A 25 -4.36 9.84 3.67
CA GLY A 25 -3.13 10.36 4.26
C GLY A 25 -2.46 9.40 5.25
N ALA A 26 -3.15 8.37 5.75
CA ALA A 26 -2.57 7.42 6.69
C ALA A 26 -1.40 6.63 6.08
N SER A 27 -0.29 6.54 6.82
CA SER A 27 0.96 5.88 6.43
C SER A 27 1.47 4.97 7.55
N ASN A 28 2.47 4.12 7.26
CA ASN A 28 2.97 3.08 8.17
C ASN A 28 1.84 2.33 8.88
N ILE A 29 0.86 1.90 8.11
CA ILE A 29 -0.26 1.08 8.56
C ILE A 29 0.31 -0.29 8.93
N ASP A 30 0.14 -0.72 10.18
CA ASP A 30 0.42 -2.08 10.65
C ASP A 30 -0.82 -2.60 11.37
N ILE A 31 -1.46 -3.62 10.81
CA ILE A 31 -2.65 -4.26 11.36
C ILE A 31 -2.33 -5.73 11.55
N ARG A 32 -2.64 -6.26 12.74
CA ARG A 32 -2.42 -7.66 13.07
C ARG A 32 -3.62 -8.25 13.78
N GLN A 33 -4.17 -9.31 13.22
CA GLN A 33 -5.08 -10.20 13.92
C GLN A 33 -4.26 -11.37 14.48
N ARG A 34 -4.51 -11.71 15.74
CA ARG A 34 -3.92 -12.90 16.36
C ARG A 34 -5.03 -13.87 16.69
N GLY A 35 -4.82 -15.13 16.31
CA GLY A 35 -5.79 -16.17 16.63
C GLY A 35 -6.01 -16.32 18.13
N TYR A 36 -7.24 -16.64 18.51
CA TYR A 36 -7.59 -16.93 19.90
C TYR A 36 -6.68 -18.03 20.48
N LYS A 37 -6.00 -17.73 21.60
CA LYS A 37 -4.99 -18.59 22.24
C LYS A 37 -3.89 -19.12 21.28
N GLY A 38 -3.60 -18.41 20.19
CA GLY A 38 -2.56 -18.79 19.22
C GLY A 38 -2.99 -19.83 18.18
N LEU A 39 -4.29 -20.11 18.05
CA LEU A 39 -4.82 -20.94 16.98
C LEU A 39 -4.55 -20.31 15.60
N ILE A 40 -4.25 -21.14 14.60
CA ILE A 40 -4.05 -20.69 13.21
C ILE A 40 -5.40 -20.45 12.50
N SER A 41 -6.44 -21.19 12.89
CA SER A 41 -7.81 -21.01 12.39
C SER A 41 -8.75 -20.82 13.57
N ASP A 42 -8.88 -19.57 14.02
CA ASP A 42 -9.86 -19.18 15.04
C ASP A 42 -11.18 -18.66 14.43
N ASP A 43 -11.37 -18.90 13.14
CA ASP A 43 -12.51 -18.49 12.32
C ASP A 43 -12.75 -16.98 12.25
N ASN A 44 -11.71 -16.19 12.54
CA ASN A 44 -11.69 -14.72 12.46
C ASN A 44 -10.64 -14.25 11.46
N TYR A 45 -11.05 -13.59 10.39
CA TYR A 45 -10.17 -13.22 9.29
C TYR A 45 -10.21 -11.70 9.02
N LEU A 46 -9.06 -11.10 8.71
CA LEU A 46 -9.02 -9.68 8.32
C LEU A 46 -9.75 -9.46 7.00
N ALA A 47 -10.58 -8.43 6.91
CA ALA A 47 -11.24 -7.99 5.68
C ALA A 47 -11.08 -6.48 5.48
N LEU A 48 -10.97 -6.05 4.22
CA LEU A 48 -10.69 -4.65 3.90
C LEU A 48 -11.57 -4.16 2.74
N LYS A 49 -12.20 -3.00 2.93
CA LYS A 49 -12.99 -2.30 1.90
C LYS A 49 -12.37 -0.94 1.57
N ASN A 50 -12.54 -0.50 0.33
CA ASN A 50 -12.24 0.88 -0.06
C ASN A 50 -13.38 1.83 0.35
N GLY A 51 -13.18 3.14 0.17
CA GLY A 51 -14.18 4.17 0.46
C GLY A 51 -15.50 4.08 -0.33
N GLN A 52 -15.57 3.23 -1.38
CA GLN A 52 -16.79 2.94 -2.14
C GLN A 52 -17.53 1.69 -1.63
N GLY A 53 -17.01 1.04 -0.57
CA GLY A 53 -17.58 -0.20 -0.03
C GLY A 53 -17.18 -1.48 -0.78
N LYS A 54 -16.30 -1.39 -1.78
CA LYS A 54 -15.81 -2.57 -2.52
C LYS A 54 -14.74 -3.28 -1.69
N TYR A 55 -14.88 -4.59 -1.50
CA TYR A 55 -13.86 -5.40 -0.84
C TYR A 55 -12.60 -5.51 -1.70
N LEU A 56 -11.47 -5.19 -1.07
CA LEU A 56 -10.13 -5.38 -1.59
C LEU A 56 -9.50 -6.67 -1.02
N LEU A 57 -9.88 -7.04 0.21
CA LEU A 57 -9.43 -8.25 0.90
C LEU A 57 -10.61 -8.97 1.54
N ASN A 58 -10.62 -10.29 1.39
CA ASN A 58 -11.52 -11.24 2.04
C ASN A 58 -13.02 -10.86 2.00
N GLY A 59 -13.49 -10.44 0.83
CA GLY A 59 -14.90 -10.15 0.56
C GLY A 59 -15.72 -11.38 0.16
N HIS A 60 -17.05 -11.26 0.19
CA HIS A 60 -17.99 -12.33 -0.19
C HIS A 60 -17.77 -13.66 0.55
N PHE A 61 -17.31 -13.61 1.80
CA PHE A 61 -16.98 -14.79 2.62
C PHE A 61 -15.84 -15.67 2.05
N ILE A 62 -15.06 -15.16 1.09
CA ILE A 62 -13.91 -15.87 0.49
C ILE A 62 -12.62 -15.36 1.15
N VAL A 63 -11.82 -16.26 1.70
CA VAL A 63 -10.61 -15.94 2.47
C VAL A 63 -9.34 -16.32 1.72
N SER A 64 -8.33 -15.45 1.72
CA SER A 64 -7.02 -15.71 1.11
C SER A 64 -6.07 -16.39 2.09
N ALA A 65 -5.74 -17.66 1.84
CA ALA A 65 -4.75 -18.38 2.63
C ALA A 65 -3.29 -17.92 2.39
N VAL A 66 -3.07 -17.23 1.27
CA VAL A 66 -1.73 -16.83 0.80
C VAL A 66 -1.52 -15.32 0.92
N GLU A 67 -0.25 -14.95 0.92
CA GLU A 67 0.21 -13.57 0.86
C GLU A 67 -0.34 -12.85 -0.38
N ARG A 68 -0.77 -11.60 -0.23
CA ARG A 68 -1.30 -10.76 -1.31
C ARG A 68 -0.87 -9.31 -1.19
N ASP A 69 -0.54 -8.71 -2.32
CA ASP A 69 -0.40 -7.26 -2.46
C ASP A 69 -1.75 -6.66 -2.90
N LEU A 70 -2.28 -5.74 -2.10
CA LEU A 70 -3.53 -5.03 -2.36
C LEU A 70 -3.21 -3.62 -2.86
N MET A 71 -3.56 -3.34 -4.11
CA MET A 71 -3.40 -2.03 -4.71
C MET A 71 -4.46 -1.08 -4.17
N VAL A 72 -4.03 0.01 -3.53
CA VAL A 72 -4.88 1.12 -3.09
C VAL A 72 -4.35 2.42 -3.69
N LYS A 73 -5.17 3.46 -3.79
CA LYS A 73 -4.68 4.73 -4.36
C LYS A 73 -3.48 5.25 -3.56
N GLY A 74 -2.34 5.42 -4.24
CA GLY A 74 -1.10 5.96 -3.67
C GLY A 74 -0.26 4.99 -2.82
N SER A 75 -0.72 3.76 -2.57
CA SER A 75 0.01 2.80 -1.71
C SER A 75 -0.26 1.34 -2.08
N VAL A 76 0.47 0.43 -1.46
CA VAL A 76 0.25 -1.03 -1.59
C VAL A 76 0.23 -1.61 -0.18
N LEU A 77 -0.82 -2.35 0.14
CA LEU A 77 -0.94 -3.07 1.41
C LEU A 77 -0.56 -4.53 1.21
N ARG A 78 0.45 -5.01 1.95
CA ARG A 78 0.86 -6.41 1.99
C ARG A 78 0.05 -7.16 3.03
N TYR A 79 -0.73 -8.15 2.61
CA TYR A 79 -1.44 -9.07 3.48
C TYR A 79 -0.68 -10.40 3.56
N SER A 80 -0.49 -10.97 4.75
CA SER A 80 0.29 -12.21 4.94
C SER A 80 -0.43 -13.51 4.57
N GLY A 81 -1.76 -13.50 4.44
CA GLY A 81 -2.55 -14.73 4.36
C GLY A 81 -2.89 -15.32 5.73
N THR A 82 -3.85 -16.24 5.72
CA THR A 82 -4.35 -16.94 6.93
C THR A 82 -3.58 -18.20 7.31
N GLY A 83 -2.53 -18.55 6.56
CA GLY A 83 -1.73 -19.75 6.83
C GLY A 83 -0.88 -19.71 8.11
N THR A 84 -0.96 -18.66 8.91
CA THR A 84 -0.18 -18.48 10.14
C THR A 84 -1.05 -18.00 11.29
N ALA A 85 -0.62 -18.19 12.54
CA ALA A 85 -1.37 -17.77 13.73
C ALA A 85 -1.52 -16.24 13.89
N VAL A 86 -0.81 -15.46 13.06
CA VAL A 86 -0.88 -14.00 13.06
C VAL A 86 -1.09 -13.52 11.64
N GLU A 87 -2.32 -13.14 11.32
CA GLU A 87 -2.61 -12.42 10.09
C GLU A 87 -2.13 -10.97 10.20
N SER A 88 -1.39 -10.50 9.20
CA SER A 88 -0.87 -9.14 9.16
C SER A 88 -1.20 -8.44 7.85
N LEU A 89 -1.45 -7.14 7.95
CA LEU A 89 -1.70 -6.25 6.83
C LEU A 89 -0.88 -4.97 7.02
N GLN A 90 0.05 -4.70 6.11
CA GLN A 90 1.05 -3.64 6.26
C GLN A 90 1.14 -2.73 5.04
N ALA A 91 1.19 -1.41 5.24
CA ALA A 91 1.51 -0.44 4.19
C ALA A 91 2.42 0.67 4.72
N PHE A 92 3.41 1.07 3.91
CA PHE A 92 4.36 2.10 4.31
C PHE A 92 3.99 3.48 3.76
N LYS A 93 3.55 3.55 2.50
CA LYS A 93 3.20 4.83 1.86
C LYS A 93 1.83 5.34 2.31
N PRO A 94 1.62 6.68 2.34
CA PRO A 94 0.32 7.27 2.56
C PRO A 94 -0.73 6.74 1.57
N ILE A 95 -1.85 6.26 2.09
CA ILE A 95 -3.02 5.95 1.26
C ILE A 95 -3.70 7.26 0.83
N GLN A 96 -4.22 7.33 -0.40
CA GLN A 96 -4.91 8.52 -0.92
C GLN A 96 -6.44 8.38 -0.90
N GLU A 97 -6.95 7.28 -0.35
CA GLU A 97 -8.38 7.05 -0.13
C GLU A 97 -8.60 6.36 1.22
N PRO A 98 -9.74 6.58 1.89
CA PRO A 98 -10.04 5.90 3.13
C PRO A 98 -10.29 4.41 2.91
N LEU A 99 -9.89 3.61 3.90
CA LEU A 99 -10.08 2.16 3.91
C LEU A 99 -10.86 1.76 5.17
N THR A 100 -11.82 0.85 5.03
CA THR A 100 -12.57 0.30 6.16
C THR A 100 -12.03 -1.07 6.50
N LEU A 101 -11.51 -1.22 7.72
CA LEU A 101 -11.05 -2.49 8.27
C LEU A 101 -12.21 -3.19 9.00
N GLU A 102 -12.36 -4.48 8.70
CA GLU A 102 -13.35 -5.36 9.32
C GLU A 102 -12.69 -6.70 9.70
N VAL A 103 -13.36 -7.43 10.60
CA VAL A 103 -13.08 -8.84 10.88
C VAL A 103 -14.27 -9.67 10.45
N LEU A 104 -14.01 -10.64 9.59
CA LEU A 104 -14.96 -11.67 9.21
C LEU A 104 -14.93 -12.79 10.25
N SER A 105 -16.02 -12.96 11.01
CA SER A 105 -16.20 -14.04 11.99
C SER A 105 -17.21 -15.06 11.47
N VAL A 106 -16.78 -16.27 11.11
CA VAL A 106 -17.64 -17.28 10.45
C VAL A 106 -17.91 -18.55 11.26
N GLY A 107 -17.11 -18.81 12.29
CA GLY A 107 -17.19 -20.05 13.07
C GLY A 107 -17.35 -19.80 14.56
N LYS A 108 -16.42 -20.32 15.37
CA LYS A 108 -16.49 -20.13 16.82
C LYS A 108 -16.39 -18.65 17.13
N MET A 109 -17.38 -18.13 17.86
CA MET A 109 -17.50 -16.72 18.26
C MET A 109 -16.46 -16.32 19.31
N THR A 110 -15.19 -16.61 19.02
CA THR A 110 -14.06 -16.21 19.82
C THR A 110 -13.81 -14.72 19.61
N PRO A 111 -13.47 -13.96 20.67
CA PRO A 111 -13.21 -12.54 20.53
C PRO A 111 -11.99 -12.29 19.62
N PRO A 112 -12.14 -11.55 18.51
CA PRO A 112 -11.03 -11.29 17.61
C PRO A 112 -10.02 -10.35 18.26
N ARG A 113 -8.74 -10.70 18.18
CA ARG A 113 -7.65 -9.90 18.78
C ARG A 113 -6.94 -9.10 17.70
N VAL A 114 -7.55 -8.00 17.29
CA VAL A 114 -6.98 -7.08 16.30
C VAL A 114 -6.22 -5.94 16.99
N ARG A 115 -5.00 -5.69 16.54
CA ARG A 115 -4.22 -4.50 16.87
C ARG A 115 -3.90 -3.75 15.60
N TYR A 116 -3.99 -2.43 15.62
CA TYR A 116 -3.69 -1.59 14.48
C TYR A 116 -2.93 -0.34 14.91
N SER A 117 -2.08 0.17 14.02
CA SER A 117 -1.43 1.48 14.14
C SER A 117 -1.23 2.09 12.75
N PHE A 118 -1.22 3.42 12.68
CA PHE A 118 -0.90 4.20 11.48
C PHE A 118 -0.53 5.63 11.89
N TYR A 119 0.17 6.35 11.02
CA TYR A 119 0.49 7.78 11.20
C TYR A 119 -0.32 8.65 10.25
N LEU A 120 -0.80 9.78 10.78
CA LEU A 120 -1.41 10.84 9.99
C LEU A 120 -0.40 11.96 9.71
N PRO A 121 -0.49 12.61 8.53
CA PRO A 121 0.31 13.79 8.25
C PRO A 121 -0.03 14.89 9.26
N LYS A 122 0.99 15.56 9.81
CA LYS A 122 0.78 16.78 10.59
C LYS A 122 0.42 17.90 9.62
N GLU A 123 -0.68 18.60 9.88
CA GLU A 123 -0.99 19.85 9.21
C GLU A 123 0.19 20.83 9.41
N SER A 124 0.75 21.34 8.31
CA SER A 124 1.69 22.46 8.36
C SER A 124 0.93 23.69 8.87
N LYS A 125 1.50 24.37 9.86
CA LYS A 125 0.97 25.63 10.40
C LYS A 125 1.16 26.79 9.40
N GLU A 126 0.58 26.71 8.21
CA GLU A 126 0.62 27.80 7.22
C GLU A 126 -0.76 28.34 6.81
N ASP A 127 -1.86 27.78 7.33
CA ASP A 127 -3.21 28.35 7.20
C ASP A 127 -3.75 28.89 8.54
N LYS A 128 -3.05 29.87 9.12
CA LYS A 128 -3.64 30.77 10.14
C LYS A 128 -3.30 32.22 9.86
N SER A 129 -3.87 32.76 8.78
CA SER A 129 -3.86 34.20 8.47
C SER A 129 -5.27 34.76 8.26
N SER A 130 -6.15 34.58 9.24
CA SER A 130 -7.23 35.51 9.63
C SER A 130 -7.75 34.97 10.96
N TYR A 131 -7.60 35.62 12.11
CA TYR A 131 -8.05 36.94 12.50
C TYR A 131 -6.98 37.65 13.35
N LYS A 132 -6.79 38.94 13.13
CA LYS A 132 -5.97 39.82 13.99
C LYS A 132 -6.88 40.92 14.54
N LYS A 133 -6.87 41.07 15.88
CA LYS A 133 -7.07 42.27 16.73
C LYS A 133 -7.70 41.84 18.06
N GLU A 134 -7.33 42.34 19.24
CA GLU A 134 -6.39 43.38 19.67
C GLU A 134 -6.21 43.24 21.20
N GLY A 135 -5.00 43.53 21.72
CA GLY A 135 -4.77 44.23 22.99
C GLY A 135 -5.02 43.53 24.34
N LYS A 136 -3.93 43.19 25.06
CA LYS A 136 -3.53 43.74 26.39
C LYS A 136 -2.55 42.79 27.12
N THR A 137 -1.37 43.30 27.46
CA THR A 137 -0.43 42.82 28.51
C THR A 137 -0.66 43.64 29.80
N PRO A 138 -0.02 43.34 30.96
CA PRO A 138 0.43 42.08 31.59
C PRO A 138 -0.13 42.00 33.06
N PRO A 139 0.39 41.18 34.02
CA PRO A 139 1.70 41.44 34.64
C PRO A 139 2.59 40.20 34.86
N ASP A 140 3.87 40.50 35.01
CA ASP A 140 4.95 39.65 35.52
C ASP A 140 4.61 38.88 36.79
N LEU A 141 5.07 37.64 36.84
CA LEU A 141 5.64 37.07 38.07
C LEU A 141 6.92 36.31 37.72
N ASN A 142 8.02 37.06 37.79
CA ASN A 142 9.36 36.50 37.99
C ASN A 142 9.42 35.87 39.38
N ASN A 143 10.01 34.68 39.47
CA ASN A 143 10.83 34.23 40.60
C ASN A 143 11.56 32.95 40.17
N SER A 144 12.78 32.62 40.56
CA SER A 144 13.96 33.36 40.98
C SER A 144 15.08 32.31 40.95
N VAL A 145 16.16 32.65 40.25
CA VAL A 145 17.54 32.14 40.31
C VAL A 145 17.86 31.13 41.43
N LEU A 146 18.42 29.98 41.04
CA LEU A 146 19.68 29.48 41.65
C LEU A 146 20.57 28.91 40.54
N SER A 147 21.52 29.74 40.09
CA SER A 147 22.73 29.23 39.47
C SER A 147 23.56 28.57 40.56
N LEU A 148 23.93 27.31 40.34
CA LEU A 148 25.06 26.69 41.00
C LEU A 148 26.07 26.37 39.91
N SER A 149 26.84 27.41 39.58
CA SER A 149 28.12 27.25 38.90
C SER A 149 29.15 26.65 39.85
N ASN A 150 29.89 25.66 39.33
CA ASN A 150 31.14 25.06 39.82
C ASN A 150 31.00 24.06 40.97
N ARG A 151 31.66 22.90 40.99
CA ARG A 151 32.66 22.19 40.14
C ARG A 151 32.75 20.79 40.77
N LEU A 152 33.12 19.75 40.01
CA LEU A 152 34.09 18.72 40.40
C LEU A 152 34.36 17.81 39.18
N ASP A 153 35.65 17.63 38.90
CA ASP A 153 36.19 16.76 37.87
C ASP A 153 35.64 15.33 37.95
N GLY A 154 35.41 14.74 36.77
CA GLY A 154 35.02 13.36 36.62
C GLY A 154 34.99 12.98 35.16
N GLY A 155 36.17 12.81 34.56
CA GLY A 155 36.33 12.30 33.20
C GLY A 155 35.53 11.01 33.01
N ARG A 156 34.44 11.08 32.25
CA ARG A 156 33.82 9.89 31.66
C ARG A 156 34.47 9.64 30.31
N PRO A 157 34.92 8.41 30.00
CA PRO A 157 35.35 8.08 28.66
C PRO A 157 34.18 8.36 27.72
N SER A 158 34.41 9.20 26.70
CA SER A 158 33.49 9.33 25.58
C SER A 158 33.53 8.02 24.81
N TYR A 159 32.77 7.01 25.25
CA TYR A 159 32.41 5.89 24.40
C TYR A 159 31.73 6.48 23.18
N LYS A 160 32.45 6.61 22.06
CA LYS A 160 31.87 6.96 20.78
C LYS A 160 30.71 6.00 20.59
N ARG A 161 29.49 6.54 20.62
CA ARG A 161 28.27 5.76 20.47
C ARG A 161 28.41 4.94 19.19
N PRO A 162 28.26 3.61 19.22
CA PRO A 162 28.34 2.80 18.02
C PRO A 162 27.40 3.38 16.96
N SER A 163 27.93 3.65 15.77
CA SER A 163 27.16 4.25 14.68
C SER A 163 26.64 3.13 13.79
N TYR A 164 25.32 3.01 13.71
CA TYR A 164 24.63 2.03 12.87
C TYR A 164 23.99 2.73 11.68
N LYS A 165 24.14 2.16 10.49
CA LYS A 165 23.61 2.72 9.25
C LYS A 165 23.02 1.66 8.34
N TRP A 166 21.98 2.02 7.61
CA TRP A 166 21.45 1.18 6.56
C TRP A 166 22.39 1.19 5.34
N ALA A 167 22.70 0.01 4.85
CA ALA A 167 23.39 -0.20 3.58
C ALA A 167 22.40 -0.84 2.59
N ALA A 168 22.24 -0.19 1.43
CA ALA A 168 21.42 -0.70 0.34
C ALA A 168 22.31 -1.09 -0.84
N GLY A 169 22.11 -2.30 -1.37
CA GLY A 169 22.78 -2.78 -2.56
C GLY A 169 22.22 -2.19 -3.85
N GLY A 170 22.77 -2.65 -4.98
CA GLY A 170 22.24 -2.35 -6.31
C GLY A 170 20.85 -2.98 -6.52
N TRP A 171 20.07 -2.38 -7.41
CA TRP A 171 18.81 -2.96 -7.84
C TRP A 171 19.07 -4.12 -8.80
N GLU A 172 18.39 -5.23 -8.56
CA GLU A 172 18.32 -6.38 -9.46
C GLU A 172 17.57 -6.02 -10.75
N ALA A 173 17.58 -6.93 -11.73
CA ALA A 173 16.80 -6.77 -12.96
C ALA A 173 15.30 -6.67 -12.65
N CYS A 174 14.58 -5.95 -13.51
CA CYS A 174 13.12 -5.88 -13.40
C CYS A 174 12.50 -7.27 -13.60
N SER A 175 11.51 -7.62 -12.80
CA SER A 175 10.84 -8.92 -12.87
C SER A 175 10.10 -9.16 -14.19
N VAL A 176 9.86 -8.10 -14.96
CA VAL A 176 9.20 -8.15 -16.27
C VAL A 176 9.99 -7.32 -17.28
N THR A 177 9.83 -7.65 -18.56
CA THR A 177 10.38 -6.86 -19.67
C THR A 177 9.49 -5.68 -20.06
N CYS A 178 8.19 -5.76 -19.76
CA CYS A 178 7.22 -4.68 -19.88
C CYS A 178 6.06 -4.91 -18.91
N GLY A 179 5.29 -3.87 -18.63
CA GLY A 179 4.18 -3.85 -17.70
C GLY A 179 4.64 -3.54 -16.28
N ASP A 180 3.77 -3.86 -15.33
CA ASP A 180 4.00 -3.57 -13.91
C ASP A 180 4.94 -4.61 -13.30
N GLY A 181 6.23 -4.28 -13.29
CA GLY A 181 7.29 -5.10 -12.71
C GLY A 181 7.75 -4.63 -11.33
N LEU A 182 8.56 -5.48 -10.69
CA LEU A 182 9.24 -5.18 -9.44
C LEU A 182 10.75 -5.38 -9.58
N GLN A 183 11.52 -4.46 -9.02
CA GLN A 183 12.95 -4.63 -8.76
C GLN A 183 13.17 -4.80 -7.26
N LYS A 184 14.09 -5.70 -6.92
CA LYS A 184 14.50 -5.97 -5.54
C LYS A 184 15.94 -5.55 -5.33
N ARG A 185 16.31 -5.23 -4.09
CA ARG A 185 17.70 -5.02 -3.68
C ARG A 185 17.92 -5.50 -2.25
N SER A 186 19.16 -5.78 -1.90
CA SER A 186 19.52 -6.06 -0.51
C SER A 186 19.50 -4.77 0.33
N VAL A 187 18.93 -4.84 1.52
CA VAL A 187 18.97 -3.77 2.52
C VAL A 187 19.33 -4.39 3.86
N ALA A 188 20.48 -4.01 4.40
CA ALA A 188 21.00 -4.55 5.65
C ALA A 188 21.44 -3.42 6.58
N CYS A 189 21.15 -3.57 7.87
CA CYS A 189 21.70 -2.68 8.88
C CYS A 189 23.14 -3.10 9.16
N ARG A 190 24.05 -2.13 9.18
CA ARG A 190 25.47 -2.36 9.43
C ARG A 190 26.03 -1.44 10.50
N ASP A 191 26.94 -1.97 11.30
CA ASP A 191 27.67 -1.20 12.32
C ASP A 191 28.80 -0.34 11.72
N SER A 192 29.58 0.31 12.60
CA SER A 192 30.73 1.14 12.21
C SER A 192 31.86 0.36 11.55
N TYR A 193 31.90 -0.97 11.70
CA TYR A 193 32.88 -1.87 11.11
C TYR A 193 32.33 -2.58 9.85
N GLY A 194 31.10 -2.26 9.44
CA GLY A 194 30.44 -2.82 8.26
C GLY A 194 29.83 -4.20 8.47
N GLN A 195 29.76 -4.69 9.71
CA GLN A 195 29.18 -5.99 10.08
C GLN A 195 27.66 -5.91 10.22
N PRO A 196 26.93 -7.04 10.06
CA PRO A 196 25.49 -7.08 10.28
C PRO A 196 25.11 -6.59 11.68
N ALA A 197 24.12 -5.71 11.75
CA ALA A 197 23.63 -5.10 12.99
C ALA A 197 22.09 -5.06 12.98
N ALA A 198 21.47 -4.69 14.10
CA ALA A 198 20.00 -4.60 14.25
C ALA A 198 19.53 -3.25 14.80
N GLU A 199 20.46 -2.37 15.18
CA GLU A 199 20.22 -1.13 15.93
C GLU A 199 19.95 0.09 15.03
N CYS A 200 19.82 -0.11 13.71
CA CYS A 200 19.45 0.96 12.80
C CYS A 200 17.99 1.36 13.00
N ASP A 201 17.70 2.65 12.87
CA ASP A 201 16.33 3.17 12.92
C ASP A 201 15.50 2.59 11.76
N ALA A 202 14.50 1.78 12.09
CA ALA A 202 13.60 1.17 11.11
C ALA A 202 12.86 2.21 10.26
N ALA A 203 12.61 3.43 10.77
CA ALA A 203 11.99 4.51 10.00
C ALA A 203 12.88 5.01 8.86
N GLN A 204 14.20 4.83 8.98
CA GLN A 204 15.18 5.20 7.96
C GLN A 204 15.54 4.04 7.03
N ARG A 205 14.91 2.85 7.18
CA ARG A 205 15.20 1.69 6.35
C ARG A 205 14.85 2.01 4.88
N PRO A 206 15.83 1.98 3.96
CA PRO A 206 15.57 2.17 2.54
C PRO A 206 14.64 1.08 2.01
N ALA A 207 13.81 1.42 1.00
CA ALA A 207 12.97 0.42 0.34
C ALA A 207 13.82 -0.68 -0.29
N ASP A 208 13.47 -1.94 -0.07
CA ASP A 208 14.08 -3.13 -0.69
C ASP A 208 13.35 -3.57 -1.96
N VAL A 209 12.19 -2.97 -2.25
CA VAL A 209 11.39 -3.21 -3.46
C VAL A 209 10.95 -1.88 -4.09
N ARG A 210 10.99 -1.81 -5.42
CA ARG A 210 10.40 -0.68 -6.18
C ARG A 210 9.69 -1.17 -7.44
N LEU A 211 8.75 -0.37 -7.92
CA LEU A 211 8.13 -0.56 -9.23
C LEU A 211 9.14 -0.32 -10.35
N CYS A 212 9.02 -1.10 -11.41
CA CYS A 212 9.80 -0.98 -12.64
C CYS A 212 8.97 -1.47 -13.83
N GLY A 213 9.50 -1.30 -15.03
CA GLY A 213 8.88 -1.78 -16.26
C GLY A 213 8.18 -0.66 -17.02
N GLU A 214 8.22 -0.80 -18.34
CA GLU A 214 7.61 0.14 -19.29
C GLU A 214 6.29 -0.43 -19.80
N PRO A 215 5.30 0.40 -20.19
CA PRO A 215 4.03 -0.10 -20.71
C PRO A 215 4.20 -1.14 -21.83
N CYS A 216 3.45 -2.24 -21.74
CA CYS A 216 3.56 -3.29 -22.76
C CYS A 216 2.98 -2.86 -24.12
N PRO A 217 3.57 -3.34 -25.23
CA PRO A 217 2.95 -3.23 -26.56
C PRO A 217 1.55 -3.84 -26.57
N ALA A 218 0.60 -3.10 -27.15
CA ALA A 218 -0.80 -3.49 -27.25
C ALA A 218 -1.29 -3.41 -28.70
N TRP A 219 -2.33 -4.19 -29.01
CA TRP A 219 -3.01 -4.11 -30.30
C TRP A 219 -3.97 -2.93 -30.31
N GLU A 220 -3.86 -2.09 -31.33
CA GLU A 220 -4.85 -1.10 -31.69
C GLU A 220 -5.64 -1.59 -32.91
N ALA A 221 -6.96 -1.61 -32.77
CA ALA A 221 -7.86 -1.97 -33.84
C ALA A 221 -8.40 -0.71 -34.51
N GLY A 222 -8.11 -0.56 -35.80
CA GLY A 222 -8.68 0.52 -36.62
C GLY A 222 -10.18 0.32 -36.89
N PRO A 223 -10.80 1.28 -37.59
CA PRO A 223 -12.19 1.15 -38.01
C PRO A 223 -12.37 -0.03 -38.96
N TRP A 224 -13.57 -0.61 -38.93
CA TRP A 224 -13.98 -1.60 -39.91
C TRP A 224 -14.18 -0.95 -41.29
N SER A 225 -13.77 -1.65 -42.33
CA SER A 225 -14.12 -1.35 -43.70
C SER A 225 -15.63 -1.46 -43.90
N PRO A 226 -16.18 -0.85 -44.97
CA PRO A 226 -17.49 -1.22 -45.47
C PRO A 226 -17.59 -2.74 -45.72
N CYS A 227 -18.83 -3.25 -45.71
CA CYS A 227 -19.10 -4.64 -46.04
C CYS A 227 -18.71 -4.91 -47.50
N SER A 228 -18.13 -6.09 -47.78
CA SER A 228 -17.66 -6.47 -49.12
C SER A 228 -18.78 -6.59 -50.16
N LYS A 229 -20.04 -6.65 -49.71
CA LYS A 229 -21.23 -6.63 -50.56
C LYS A 229 -22.15 -5.50 -50.13
N SER A 230 -22.98 -5.03 -51.06
CA SER A 230 -24.04 -4.04 -50.83
C SER A 230 -25.40 -4.65 -50.44
N CYS A 231 -25.55 -5.97 -50.54
CA CYS A 231 -26.71 -6.75 -50.09
C CYS A 231 -26.26 -8.17 -49.66
N GLY A 232 -27.10 -8.85 -48.88
CA GLY A 232 -26.88 -10.22 -48.41
C GLY A 232 -25.69 -10.37 -47.46
N ARG A 233 -25.10 -11.57 -47.45
CA ARG A 233 -23.94 -11.93 -46.61
C ARG A 233 -22.62 -11.55 -47.26
N GLY A 234 -21.79 -10.80 -46.53
CA GLY A 234 -20.43 -10.41 -46.89
C GLY A 234 -19.48 -10.43 -45.68
N PHE A 235 -18.33 -9.78 -45.82
CA PHE A 235 -17.34 -9.63 -44.76
C PHE A 235 -16.78 -8.21 -44.72
N LYS A 236 -16.28 -7.79 -43.57
CA LYS A 236 -15.59 -6.52 -43.33
C LYS A 236 -14.22 -6.79 -42.73
N ARG A 237 -13.26 -5.90 -42.97
CA ARG A 237 -11.87 -6.02 -42.50
C ARG A 237 -11.48 -4.78 -41.71
N ARG A 238 -10.56 -4.90 -40.76
CA ARG A 238 -9.96 -3.73 -40.10
C ARG A 238 -8.46 -3.87 -40.01
N ALA A 239 -7.73 -2.77 -40.03
CA ALA A 239 -6.29 -2.79 -39.81
C ALA A 239 -5.99 -2.98 -38.32
N LEU A 240 -4.96 -3.79 -38.02
CA LEU A 240 -4.45 -3.97 -36.66
C LEU A 240 -3.01 -3.45 -36.58
N LYS A 241 -2.77 -2.53 -35.65
CA LYS A 241 -1.45 -1.95 -35.40
C LYS A 241 -0.94 -2.41 -34.04
N CYS A 242 0.36 -2.68 -33.94
CA CYS A 242 1.01 -2.90 -32.66
C CYS A 242 1.62 -1.57 -32.21
N TRP A 243 1.28 -1.11 -31.02
CA TRP A 243 1.75 0.18 -30.52
C TRP A 243 2.09 0.09 -29.03
N VAL A 244 3.01 0.92 -28.59
CA VAL A 244 3.28 1.12 -27.17
C VAL A 244 2.48 2.34 -26.71
N PRO A 245 1.89 2.34 -25.50
CA PRO A 245 1.23 3.50 -24.90
C PRO A 245 2.02 4.81 -24.91
N SER A 246 3.35 4.74 -25.06
CA SER A 246 4.23 5.90 -25.30
C SER A 246 4.13 6.51 -26.71
N GLY A 247 3.21 6.04 -27.56
CA GLY A 247 2.93 6.59 -28.89
C GLY A 247 3.76 6.01 -30.03
N ARG A 248 4.58 4.99 -29.77
CA ARG A 248 5.46 4.38 -30.79
C ARG A 248 4.80 3.19 -31.47
N LEU A 249 4.73 3.22 -32.80
CA LEU A 249 4.34 2.07 -33.63
C LEU A 249 5.45 1.02 -33.64
N LEU A 250 5.09 -0.24 -33.44
CA LEU A 250 6.00 -1.38 -33.43
C LEU A 250 5.65 -2.41 -34.50
N PRO A 251 6.61 -3.29 -34.86
CA PRO A 251 6.32 -4.48 -35.66
C PRO A 251 5.24 -5.36 -35.02
N ARG A 252 4.49 -6.10 -35.85
CA ARG A 252 3.31 -6.87 -35.40
C ARG A 252 3.66 -7.95 -34.38
N GLU A 253 4.84 -8.55 -34.53
CA GLU A 253 5.40 -9.57 -33.65
C GLU A 253 5.77 -9.08 -32.25
N SER A 254 5.88 -7.76 -32.05
CA SER A 254 6.12 -7.18 -30.73
C SER A 254 4.88 -7.23 -29.84
N CYS A 255 3.69 -7.41 -30.42
CA CYS A 255 2.45 -7.55 -29.69
C CYS A 255 2.08 -9.02 -29.51
N ASN A 256 1.54 -9.34 -28.33
CA ASN A 256 1.15 -10.71 -28.01
C ASN A 256 0.02 -11.20 -28.94
N PHE A 257 0.30 -12.20 -29.77
CA PHE A 257 -0.67 -12.80 -30.71
C PHE A 257 -1.90 -13.40 -30.03
N ARG A 258 -1.80 -13.84 -28.76
CA ARG A 258 -2.96 -14.35 -27.99
C ARG A 258 -4.00 -13.28 -27.70
N ARG A 259 -3.60 -12.01 -27.71
CA ARG A 259 -4.49 -10.85 -27.52
C ARG A 259 -4.82 -10.14 -28.84
N LYS A 260 -4.48 -10.73 -29.99
CA LYS A 260 -4.75 -10.15 -31.31
C LYS A 260 -6.26 -10.07 -31.54
N PRO A 261 -6.83 -8.87 -31.78
CA PRO A 261 -8.25 -8.74 -32.11
C PRO A 261 -8.57 -9.37 -33.47
N GLN A 262 -9.86 -9.63 -33.72
CA GLN A 262 -10.32 -10.13 -35.02
C GLN A 262 -10.03 -9.12 -36.13
N GLU A 263 -9.39 -9.55 -37.21
CA GLU A 263 -9.03 -8.70 -38.36
C GLU A 263 -10.09 -8.78 -39.48
N LEU A 264 -10.86 -9.86 -39.49
CA LEU A 264 -11.95 -10.16 -40.41
C LEU A 264 -13.20 -10.49 -39.60
N ASP A 265 -14.34 -9.95 -40.01
CA ASP A 265 -15.64 -10.22 -39.39
C ASP A 265 -16.73 -10.31 -40.48
N PHE A 266 -17.81 -11.02 -40.19
CA PHE A 266 -18.92 -11.17 -41.13
C PHE A 266 -19.92 -10.01 -41.00
N CYS A 267 -20.57 -9.67 -42.11
CA CYS A 267 -21.64 -8.68 -42.16
C CYS A 267 -22.81 -9.22 -42.97
N THR A 268 -24.03 -8.91 -42.53
CA THR A 268 -25.26 -9.23 -43.27
C THR A 268 -26.02 -7.93 -43.47
N LEU A 269 -26.24 -7.57 -44.73
CA LEU A 269 -27.04 -6.42 -45.12
C LEU A 269 -28.45 -6.87 -45.51
N ARG A 270 -29.25 -5.94 -46.06
CA ARG A 270 -30.56 -6.25 -46.64
C ARG A 270 -30.47 -7.42 -47.65
N PRO A 271 -31.52 -8.25 -47.79
CA PRO A 271 -31.56 -9.26 -48.83
C PRO A 271 -31.22 -8.70 -50.21
N CYS A 272 -30.54 -9.53 -51.01
CA CYS A 272 -30.56 -9.40 -52.46
C CYS A 272 -31.84 -10.10 -52.94
#